data_AF-A0A326S3M9-F1
#
_entry.id   AF-A0A326S3M9-F1
#
_cell.length_a   1.000
_cell.length_b   1.000
_cell.length_c   1.000
_cell.angle_alpha   90.00
_cell.angle_beta   90.00
_cell.angle_gamma   90.00
#
_symmetry.space_group_name_H-M   'P 1'
#
loop_
_entity.id
_entity.type
_entity.pdbx_description
1 polymer ?
#
loop_
_entity_poly.entity_id
_entity_poly.type
_entity_poly.pdbx_seq_one_letter_code
_entity_poly.pdbx_strand_id
1 'polypeptide(L)'
;MNLRKKKIILVDKVSKDRPVWVDDFPNDGEEFCLMDPLELFTQLDWTQFEDDAQTINQIYSHVFEEVVIHRKTVICFWPLSEQMGNEWFELKTLLSKNNFDLEVYKQPLFESSGYELDYEILRSWKRLVYFLIDSLLEDIQLNDQFEELATLTNGNESIFLFRMENNGVIQYSFASNLEYFDLIPHPDLKPSATEDKLSFFDSFDEMLASLFHRIDASGYRITFNDRNLEKSFYHVFANELKTENIIQHWLTTYSLN
;
A
#
# COMPACT_ATOMS: atom_id res chain seq x y z
N MET A 1 14.49 7.65 0.56
CA MET A 1 14.41 6.40 1.36
C MET A 1 15.03 5.26 0.57
N ASN A 2 15.70 4.30 1.22
CA ASN A 2 16.17 3.07 0.56
C ASN A 2 14.94 2.28 0.09
N LEU A 3 14.59 2.42 -1.18
CA LEU A 3 13.66 1.52 -1.87
C LEU A 3 14.33 0.14 -1.92
N ARG A 4 14.23 -0.64 -0.83
CA ARG A 4 14.39 -2.10 -0.96
C ARG A 4 13.39 -2.49 -2.03
N LYS A 5 13.89 -3.01 -3.15
CA LYS A 5 13.02 -3.48 -4.22
C LYS A 5 12.07 -4.51 -3.64
N LYS A 6 10.77 -4.21 -3.68
CA LYS A 6 9.72 -5.15 -3.30
C LYS A 6 9.82 -6.33 -4.26
N LYS A 7 9.72 -7.55 -3.72
CA LYS A 7 10.07 -8.78 -4.42
C LYS A 7 8.94 -9.79 -4.29
N ILE A 8 8.65 -10.51 -5.36
CA ILE A 8 7.73 -11.66 -5.35
C ILE A 8 8.54 -12.90 -5.70
N ILE A 9 8.37 -13.94 -4.89
CA ILE A 9 9.06 -15.21 -5.04
C ILE A 9 8.05 -16.26 -5.49
N LEU A 10 8.33 -16.91 -6.60
CA LEU A 10 7.53 -18.02 -7.11
C LEU A 10 8.25 -19.34 -6.89
N VAL A 11 7.54 -20.29 -6.27
CA VAL A 11 8.09 -21.60 -5.88
C VAL A 11 7.27 -22.72 -6.50
N ASP A 12 7.95 -23.73 -7.05
CA ASP A 12 7.29 -24.87 -7.69
C ASP A 12 7.00 -26.03 -6.74
N LYS A 13 6.77 -25.76 -5.46
CA LYS A 13 6.49 -26.79 -4.45
C LYS A 13 5.32 -26.39 -3.56
N VAL A 14 4.37 -27.31 -3.44
CA VAL A 14 3.28 -27.28 -2.46
C VAL A 14 3.82 -27.82 -1.13
N SER A 15 3.59 -27.09 -0.05
CA SER A 15 4.10 -27.39 1.27
C SER A 15 3.12 -28.26 2.06
N LYS A 16 3.58 -29.42 2.56
CA LYS A 16 2.91 -30.16 3.65
C LYS A 16 3.49 -29.83 5.04
N ASP A 17 4.67 -29.20 5.10
CA ASP A 17 5.40 -28.75 6.29
C ASP A 17 6.41 -27.65 5.88
N ARG A 18 6.68 -26.66 6.76
CA ARG A 18 7.57 -25.50 6.53
C ARG A 18 8.78 -25.93 5.69
N PRO A 19 8.83 -25.59 4.40
CA PRO A 19 9.66 -26.35 3.49
C PRO A 19 11.11 -25.91 3.60
N VAL A 20 12.04 -26.87 3.57
CA VAL A 20 13.50 -26.67 3.76
C VAL A 20 14.11 -25.57 2.88
N TRP A 21 13.51 -25.26 1.71
CA TRP A 21 13.94 -24.16 0.85
C TRP A 21 13.64 -22.75 1.41
N VAL A 22 12.75 -22.66 2.41
CA VAL A 22 12.51 -21.42 3.15
C VAL A 22 13.76 -21.02 3.95
N ASP A 23 14.51 -22.00 4.43
CA ASP A 23 15.78 -21.78 5.14
C ASP A 23 16.94 -21.42 4.17
N ASP A 24 16.75 -21.65 2.86
CA ASP A 24 17.70 -21.29 1.80
C ASP A 24 17.52 -19.84 1.30
N PHE A 25 16.43 -19.15 1.66
CA PHE A 25 16.34 -17.72 1.40
C PHE A 25 17.32 -16.96 2.29
N PRO A 26 17.96 -15.90 1.77
CA PRO A 26 18.80 -15.05 2.60
C PRO A 26 17.96 -14.56 3.78
N ASN A 27 18.34 -15.05 4.96
CA ASN A 27 17.67 -14.85 6.23
C ASN A 27 18.01 -13.42 6.71
N ASP A 28 17.56 -12.41 5.96
CA ASP A 28 17.74 -10.98 6.28
C ASP A 28 16.77 -10.51 7.39
N GLY A 29 16.20 -11.45 8.15
CA GLY A 29 15.16 -11.17 9.16
C GLY A 29 13.82 -10.75 8.56
N GLU A 30 13.60 -10.96 7.26
CA GLU A 30 12.36 -10.59 6.59
C GLU A 30 11.29 -11.66 6.80
N GLU A 31 10.18 -11.27 7.41
CA GLU A 31 8.98 -12.09 7.49
C GLU A 31 8.35 -12.24 6.10
N PHE A 32 7.75 -13.39 5.81
CA PHE A 32 7.15 -13.70 4.51
C PHE A 32 5.68 -14.09 4.64
N CYS A 33 4.91 -13.80 3.59
CA CYS A 33 3.55 -14.27 3.41
C CYS A 33 3.57 -15.45 2.42
N LEU A 34 3.30 -16.66 2.90
CA LEU A 34 3.25 -17.86 2.06
C LEU A 34 1.84 -18.06 1.51
N MET A 35 1.73 -18.10 0.19
CA MET A 35 0.51 -18.45 -0.53
C MET A 35 0.65 -19.85 -1.12
N ASP A 36 0.10 -20.82 -0.41
CA ASP A 36 0.03 -22.21 -0.82
C ASP A 36 -1.44 -22.60 -1.10
N PRO A 37 -1.75 -23.24 -2.25
CA PRO A 37 -3.11 -23.59 -2.62
C PRO A 37 -3.76 -24.60 -1.66
N LEU A 38 -3.00 -25.56 -1.12
CA LEU A 38 -3.54 -26.55 -0.19
C LEU A 38 -3.77 -25.94 1.18
N GLU A 39 -2.79 -25.18 1.68
CA GLU A 39 -2.94 -24.50 2.98
C GLU A 39 -4.10 -23.52 2.96
N LEU A 40 -4.20 -22.70 1.92
CA LEU A 40 -5.31 -21.76 1.78
C LEU A 40 -6.64 -22.49 1.72
N PHE A 41 -6.74 -23.60 0.97
CA PHE A 41 -7.97 -24.40 0.86
C PHE A 41 -8.43 -24.97 2.21
N THR A 42 -7.50 -25.30 3.12
CA THR A 42 -7.87 -25.76 4.47
C THR A 42 -8.50 -24.68 5.34
N GLN A 43 -8.17 -23.41 5.06
CA GLN A 43 -8.68 -22.26 5.82
C GLN A 43 -9.93 -21.65 5.17
N LEU A 44 -9.93 -21.58 3.84
CA LEU A 44 -10.95 -20.95 3.01
C LEU A 44 -10.99 -21.62 1.65
N ASP A 45 -12.19 -21.97 1.17
CA ASP A 45 -12.37 -22.54 -0.17
C ASP A 45 -12.13 -21.48 -1.26
N TRP A 46 -10.85 -21.21 -1.54
CA TRP A 46 -10.43 -20.24 -2.55
C TRP A 46 -10.85 -20.63 -3.96
N THR A 47 -11.26 -21.88 -4.21
CA THR A 47 -11.66 -22.31 -5.56
C THR A 47 -12.92 -21.59 -6.05
N GLN A 48 -13.69 -21.00 -5.13
CA GLN A 48 -14.90 -20.23 -5.42
C GLN A 48 -14.63 -18.73 -5.66
N PHE A 49 -13.35 -18.29 -5.76
CA PHE A 49 -13.02 -16.86 -5.83
C PHE A 49 -13.62 -16.12 -7.05
N GLU A 50 -13.91 -16.82 -8.15
CA GLU A 50 -14.55 -16.22 -9.34
C GLU A 50 -16.06 -15.96 -9.11
N ASP A 51 -16.70 -16.75 -8.24
CA ASP A 51 -18.15 -16.73 -8.01
C ASP A 51 -18.54 -16.06 -6.68
N ASP A 52 -17.60 -15.96 -5.73
CA ASP A 52 -17.83 -15.40 -4.39
C ASP A 52 -16.86 -14.25 -4.07
N ALA A 53 -17.40 -13.03 -4.14
CA ALA A 53 -16.67 -11.82 -3.75
C ALA A 53 -16.26 -11.81 -2.26
N GLN A 54 -16.95 -12.56 -1.39
CA GLN A 54 -16.55 -12.63 0.01
C GLN A 54 -15.23 -13.41 0.16
N THR A 55 -15.09 -14.53 -0.53
CA THR A 55 -13.86 -15.33 -0.58
C THR A 55 -12.68 -14.49 -1.07
N ILE A 56 -12.82 -13.76 -2.18
CA ILE A 56 -11.71 -12.96 -2.71
C ILE A 56 -11.30 -11.83 -1.77
N ASN A 57 -12.28 -11.16 -1.14
CA ASN A 57 -12.01 -10.08 -0.19
C ASN A 57 -11.28 -10.59 1.07
N GLN A 58 -11.61 -11.79 1.55
CA GLN A 58 -10.92 -12.39 2.70
C GLN A 58 -9.47 -12.72 2.38
N ILE A 59 -9.20 -13.35 1.23
CA ILE A 59 -7.84 -13.66 0.79
C ILE A 59 -7.05 -12.36 0.59
N TYR A 60 -7.64 -11.40 -0.14
CA TYR A 60 -7.00 -10.12 -0.41
C TYR A 60 -6.68 -9.34 0.86
N SER A 61 -7.63 -9.22 1.80
CA SER A 61 -7.42 -8.48 3.04
C SER A 61 -6.23 -9.04 3.84
N HIS A 62 -6.14 -10.37 3.93
CA HIS A 62 -5.02 -11.02 4.60
C HIS A 62 -3.69 -10.73 3.90
N VAL A 63 -3.63 -10.91 2.59
CA VAL A 63 -2.39 -10.67 1.83
C VAL A 63 -2.00 -9.19 1.88
N PHE A 64 -2.96 -8.27 1.78
CA PHE A 64 -2.71 -6.83 1.89
C PHE A 64 -2.13 -6.47 3.26
N GLU A 65 -2.70 -6.99 4.34
CA GLU A 65 -2.20 -6.75 5.70
C GLU A 65 -0.77 -7.26 5.86
N GLU A 66 -0.47 -8.48 5.41
CA GLU A 66 0.89 -9.04 5.54
C GLU A 66 1.91 -8.31 4.64
N VAL A 67 1.54 -7.96 3.42
CA VAL A 67 2.49 -7.46 2.40
C VAL A 67 2.63 -5.95 2.46
N VAL A 68 1.53 -5.21 2.60
CA VAL A 68 1.54 -3.75 2.56
C VAL A 68 1.78 -3.17 3.94
N ILE A 69 1.05 -3.64 4.95
CA ILE A 69 1.15 -3.11 6.32
C ILE A 69 2.40 -3.67 7.02
N HIS A 70 2.58 -4.99 7.02
CA HIS A 70 3.73 -5.63 7.68
C HIS A 70 4.98 -5.73 6.81
N ARG A 71 4.91 -5.27 5.54
CA ARG A 71 6.05 -5.22 4.59
C ARG A 71 6.72 -6.57 4.35
N LYS A 72 5.93 -7.66 4.37
CA LYS A 72 6.44 -9.01 4.14
C LYS A 72 6.66 -9.29 2.66
N THR A 73 7.63 -10.17 2.39
CA THR A 73 7.86 -10.69 1.04
C THR A 73 6.81 -11.76 0.70
N VAL A 74 6.20 -11.66 -0.48
CA VAL A 74 5.24 -12.65 -0.97
C VAL A 74 5.97 -13.84 -1.55
N ILE A 75 5.60 -15.03 -1.07
CA ILE A 75 6.04 -16.31 -1.62
C ILE A 75 4.81 -17.06 -2.12
N CYS A 76 4.66 -17.23 -3.44
CA CYS A 76 3.52 -17.93 -4.02
C CYS A 76 3.95 -19.26 -4.63
N PHE A 77 3.16 -20.29 -4.38
CA PHE A 77 3.21 -21.49 -5.21
C PHE A 77 2.88 -21.15 -6.67
N TRP A 78 3.71 -21.63 -7.59
CA TRP A 78 3.48 -21.52 -9.02
C TRP A 78 3.98 -22.79 -9.72
N PRO A 79 3.11 -23.59 -10.35
CA PRO A 79 3.53 -24.83 -10.99
C PRO A 79 4.38 -24.52 -12.24
N LEU A 80 5.68 -24.82 -12.18
CA LEU A 80 6.66 -24.56 -13.24
C LEU A 80 6.86 -25.73 -14.22
N SER A 81 6.25 -26.88 -13.93
CA SER A 81 6.37 -28.12 -14.70
C SER A 81 5.65 -28.11 -16.04
N GLU A 82 4.58 -27.32 -16.17
CA GLU A 82 3.71 -27.28 -17.36
C GLU A 82 3.84 -26.00 -18.19
N GLN A 83 5.09 -25.62 -18.45
CA GLN A 83 5.47 -24.48 -19.31
C GLN A 83 5.19 -23.12 -18.68
N MET A 84 6.18 -22.23 -18.83
CA MET A 84 5.98 -20.79 -18.76
C MET A 84 5.04 -20.38 -19.91
N GLY A 85 3.74 -20.58 -19.70
CA GLY A 85 2.68 -20.17 -20.61
C GLY A 85 2.52 -18.64 -20.63
N ASN A 86 1.50 -18.17 -21.34
CA ASN A 86 1.21 -16.74 -21.45
C ASN A 86 1.05 -16.08 -20.06
N GLU A 87 0.50 -16.80 -19.09
CA GLU A 87 0.26 -16.32 -17.72
C GLU A 87 1.56 -15.93 -17.01
N TRP A 88 2.64 -16.66 -17.25
CA TRP A 88 3.97 -16.33 -16.73
C TRP A 88 4.50 -15.02 -17.33
N PHE A 89 4.35 -14.85 -18.66
CA PHE A 89 4.80 -13.65 -19.35
C PHE A 89 3.97 -12.43 -18.96
N GLU A 90 2.66 -12.60 -18.76
CA GLU A 90 1.75 -11.58 -18.25
C GLU A 90 2.21 -11.13 -16.86
N LEU A 91 2.42 -12.07 -15.92
CA LEU A 91 2.87 -11.76 -14.57
C LEU A 91 4.24 -11.07 -14.55
N LYS A 92 5.20 -11.56 -15.33
CA LYS A 92 6.53 -10.94 -15.43
C LYS A 92 6.44 -9.52 -16.00
N THR A 93 5.60 -9.32 -17.02
CA THR A 93 5.38 -8.01 -17.63
C THR A 93 4.75 -7.05 -16.63
N LEU A 94 3.72 -7.51 -15.91
CA LEU A 94 3.07 -6.77 -14.84
C LEU A 94 4.07 -6.32 -13.77
N LEU A 95 4.89 -7.22 -13.25
CA LEU A 95 5.89 -6.88 -12.22
C LEU A 95 6.97 -5.94 -12.73
N SER A 96 7.43 -6.14 -13.97
CA SER A 96 8.43 -5.25 -14.59
C SER A 96 7.93 -3.81 -14.77
N LYS A 97 6.63 -3.62 -15.10
CA LYS A 97 6.01 -2.29 -15.18
C LYS A 97 5.94 -1.59 -13.83
N ASN A 98 5.87 -2.37 -12.75
CA ASN A 98 5.67 -1.90 -11.39
C ASN A 98 6.99 -1.77 -10.60
N ASN A 99 8.16 -2.03 -11.20
CA ASN A 99 9.47 -2.07 -10.53
C ASN A 99 9.60 -3.13 -9.43
N PHE A 100 8.85 -4.24 -9.52
CA PHE A 100 9.00 -5.39 -8.63
C PHE A 100 9.96 -6.42 -9.22
N ASP A 101 10.81 -6.99 -8.38
CA ASP A 101 11.68 -8.09 -8.78
C ASP A 101 10.91 -9.43 -8.66
N LEU A 102 11.00 -10.26 -9.71
CA LEU A 102 10.41 -11.59 -9.75
C LEU A 102 11.52 -12.63 -9.67
N GLU A 103 11.50 -13.46 -8.63
CA GLU A 103 12.41 -14.58 -8.49
C GLU A 103 11.68 -15.91 -8.57
N VAL A 104 12.38 -16.91 -9.13
CA VAL A 104 11.82 -18.23 -9.39
C VAL A 104 12.74 -19.28 -8.81
N TYR A 105 12.17 -20.13 -7.98
CA TYR A 105 12.85 -21.28 -7.41
C TYR A 105 12.20 -22.55 -7.97
N LYS A 106 12.96 -23.22 -8.84
CA LYS A 106 12.58 -24.48 -9.45
C LYS A 106 13.36 -25.62 -8.78
N GLN A 107 12.68 -26.66 -8.31
CA GLN A 107 13.38 -27.84 -7.83
C GLN A 107 14.03 -28.60 -9.00
N PRO A 108 15.30 -29.02 -8.86
CA PRO A 108 16.04 -29.67 -9.95
C PRO A 108 15.55 -31.08 -10.32
N LEU A 109 14.62 -31.68 -9.57
CA LEU A 109 14.25 -33.09 -9.68
C LEU A 109 12.74 -33.38 -9.77
N PHE A 110 11.88 -32.38 -9.97
CA PHE A 110 10.42 -32.61 -10.01
C PHE A 110 9.93 -33.04 -11.40
N GLU A 111 9.33 -34.23 -11.48
CA GLU A 111 8.55 -34.68 -12.63
C GLU A 111 7.14 -34.05 -12.58
N SER A 112 6.62 -33.66 -13.74
CA SER A 112 5.36 -32.90 -13.90
C SER A 112 4.11 -33.57 -13.31
N SER A 113 4.17 -34.85 -12.97
CA SER A 113 3.13 -35.66 -12.36
C SER A 113 2.96 -35.49 -10.84
N GLY A 114 3.77 -34.65 -10.18
CA GLY A 114 3.93 -34.65 -8.72
C GLY A 114 3.11 -33.66 -7.88
N TYR A 115 2.24 -32.83 -8.45
CA TYR A 115 1.60 -31.73 -7.71
C TYR A 115 0.37 -32.13 -6.87
N GLU A 116 -0.13 -33.37 -7.02
CA GLU A 116 -1.38 -33.86 -6.39
C GLU A 116 -2.64 -33.01 -6.71
N LEU A 117 -2.53 -32.01 -7.60
CA LEU A 117 -3.60 -31.11 -8.02
C LEU A 117 -3.93 -31.30 -9.50
N ASP A 118 -5.21 -31.25 -9.83
CA ASP A 118 -5.70 -31.34 -11.21
C ASP A 118 -5.38 -30.06 -12.00
N TYR A 119 -5.28 -30.20 -13.32
CA TYR A 119 -4.94 -29.12 -14.25
C TYR A 119 -5.88 -27.91 -14.13
N GLU A 120 -7.18 -28.16 -13.99
CA GLU A 120 -8.18 -27.09 -13.83
C GLU A 120 -7.94 -26.29 -12.55
N ILE A 121 -7.61 -26.98 -11.46
CA ILE A 121 -7.31 -26.34 -10.16
C ILE A 121 -6.03 -25.51 -10.26
N LEU A 122 -4.98 -26.05 -10.90
CA LEU A 122 -3.73 -25.32 -11.12
C LEU A 122 -3.93 -24.08 -12.00
N ARG A 123 -4.83 -24.15 -12.98
CA ARG A 123 -5.18 -23.01 -13.82
C ARG A 123 -5.94 -21.94 -13.05
N SER A 124 -6.94 -22.33 -12.25
CA SER A 124 -7.69 -21.40 -11.39
C SER A 124 -6.77 -20.76 -10.35
N TRP A 125 -5.83 -21.52 -9.79
CA TRP A 125 -4.82 -20.99 -8.87
C TRP A 125 -3.96 -19.89 -9.51
N LYS A 126 -3.42 -20.12 -10.72
CA LYS A 126 -2.63 -19.11 -11.45
C LYS A 126 -3.41 -17.82 -11.67
N ARG A 127 -4.71 -17.92 -12.00
CA ARG A 127 -5.59 -16.77 -12.16
C ARG A 127 -5.77 -16.00 -10.87
N LEU A 128 -6.04 -16.71 -9.76
CA LEU A 128 -6.15 -16.09 -8.44
C LEU A 128 -4.86 -15.38 -8.06
N VAL A 129 -3.70 -16.02 -8.20
CA VAL A 129 -2.40 -15.42 -7.90
C VAL A 129 -2.15 -14.18 -8.76
N TYR A 130 -2.43 -14.25 -10.06
CA TYR A 130 -2.30 -13.10 -10.95
C TYR A 130 -3.20 -11.94 -10.49
N PHE A 131 -4.48 -12.22 -10.23
CA PHE A 131 -5.45 -11.22 -9.76
C PHE A 131 -4.99 -10.55 -8.46
N LEU A 132 -4.59 -11.34 -7.47
CA LEU A 132 -4.12 -10.82 -6.18
C LEU A 132 -2.89 -9.93 -6.35
N ILE A 133 -1.93 -10.36 -7.15
CA ILE A 133 -0.73 -9.56 -7.41
C ILE A 133 -1.09 -8.27 -8.14
N ASP A 134 -1.95 -8.32 -9.15
CA ASP A 134 -2.39 -7.13 -9.90
C ASP A 134 -3.06 -6.11 -8.97
N SER A 135 -4.04 -6.55 -8.16
CA SER A 135 -4.70 -5.68 -7.19
C SER A 135 -3.76 -5.13 -6.12
N LEU A 136 -2.85 -5.95 -5.60
CA LEU A 136 -1.84 -5.49 -4.63
C LEU A 136 -0.92 -4.44 -5.25
N LEU A 137 -0.52 -4.62 -6.52
CA LEU A 137 0.34 -3.66 -7.20
C LEU A 137 -0.39 -2.35 -7.46
N GLU A 138 -1.67 -2.39 -7.84
CA GLU A 138 -2.50 -1.18 -7.97
C GLU A 138 -2.56 -0.42 -6.65
N ASP A 139 -2.87 -1.09 -5.54
CA ASP A 139 -2.95 -0.45 -4.22
C ASP A 139 -1.57 0.01 -3.71
N ILE A 140 -0.51 -0.74 -3.99
CA ILE A 140 0.85 -0.31 -3.66
C ILE A 140 1.24 0.91 -4.49
N GLN A 141 0.90 0.96 -5.78
CA GLN A 141 1.14 2.13 -6.61
C GLN A 141 0.35 3.32 -6.10
N LEU A 142 -0.93 3.14 -5.75
CA LEU A 142 -1.72 4.20 -5.13
C LEU A 142 -1.08 4.66 -3.83
N ASN A 143 -0.61 3.77 -2.96
CA ASN A 143 0.06 4.17 -1.73
C ASN A 143 1.44 4.81 -1.98
N ASP A 144 2.23 4.32 -2.93
CA ASP A 144 3.54 4.87 -3.28
C ASP A 144 3.40 6.23 -4.00
N GLN A 145 2.27 6.49 -4.66
CA GLN A 145 1.92 7.80 -5.22
C GLN A 145 1.58 8.81 -4.13
N PHE A 146 1.20 8.39 -2.92
CA PHE A 146 0.78 9.28 -1.83
C PHE A 146 1.81 9.30 -0.70
N GLU A 147 2.50 10.43 -0.56
CA GLU A 147 3.46 10.65 0.53
C GLU A 147 2.83 11.60 1.56
N GLU A 148 2.48 11.11 2.75
CA GLU A 148 2.07 11.98 3.86
C GLU A 148 3.28 12.80 4.34
N LEU A 149 3.17 14.11 4.23
CA LEU A 149 4.23 15.07 4.56
C LEU A 149 4.20 15.45 6.03
N ALA A 150 3.00 15.73 6.55
CA ALA A 150 2.77 16.16 7.92
C ALA A 150 1.30 16.02 8.31
N THR A 151 1.05 15.97 9.62
CA THR A 151 -0.30 15.99 10.19
C THR A 151 -0.43 17.13 11.19
N LEU A 152 -1.46 17.97 11.03
CA LEU A 152 -1.85 19.02 11.97
C LEU A 152 -2.99 18.49 12.83
N THR A 153 -2.88 18.60 14.15
CA THR A 153 -3.88 18.08 15.11
C THR A 153 -4.37 19.16 16.06
N ASN A 154 -5.67 19.26 16.28
CA ASN A 154 -6.28 20.14 17.28
C ASN A 154 -7.44 19.42 17.97
N GLY A 155 -7.18 18.84 19.14
CA GLY A 155 -8.17 18.00 19.84
C GLY A 155 -8.52 16.76 19.02
N ASN A 156 -9.77 16.69 18.53
CA ASN A 156 -10.27 15.59 17.69
C ASN A 156 -10.13 15.86 16.18
N GLU A 157 -9.75 17.08 15.80
CA GLU A 157 -9.55 17.46 14.41
C GLU A 157 -8.11 17.12 13.98
N SER A 158 -7.97 16.55 12.79
CA SER A 158 -6.69 16.19 12.20
C SER A 158 -6.71 16.51 10.71
N ILE A 159 -5.72 17.27 10.26
CA ILE A 159 -5.53 17.64 8.86
C ILE A 159 -4.25 16.99 8.37
N PHE A 160 -4.38 16.14 7.38
CA PHE A 160 -3.27 15.43 6.74
C PHE A 160 -2.79 16.25 5.56
N LEU A 161 -1.50 16.54 5.50
CA LEU A 161 -0.82 17.13 4.36
C LEU A 161 -0.12 16.04 3.57
N PHE A 162 -0.35 15.98 2.28
CA PHE A 162 0.24 14.93 1.45
C PHE A 162 0.69 15.46 0.10
N ARG A 163 1.67 14.76 -0.45
CA ARG A 163 2.18 14.92 -1.80
C ARG A 163 1.68 13.74 -2.63
N MET A 164 1.30 14.03 -3.86
CA MET A 164 1.03 13.02 -4.88
C MET A 164 2.01 13.15 -6.04
N GLU A 165 2.47 12.03 -6.59
CA GLU A 165 3.26 12.02 -7.82
C GLU A 165 2.56 11.22 -8.92
N ASN A 166 2.00 11.93 -9.91
CA ASN A 166 1.30 11.32 -11.03
C ASN A 166 2.03 11.60 -12.34
N ASN A 167 2.53 10.55 -13.00
CA ASN A 167 3.25 10.64 -14.28
C ASN A 167 4.42 11.66 -14.27
N GLY A 168 5.13 11.77 -13.14
CA GLY A 168 6.25 12.70 -12.94
C GLY A 168 5.84 14.14 -12.63
N VAL A 169 4.54 14.42 -12.51
CA VAL A 169 4.03 15.69 -11.98
C VAL A 169 3.78 15.53 -10.49
N ILE A 170 4.44 16.37 -9.70
CA ILE A 170 4.27 16.40 -8.24
C ILE A 170 3.18 17.42 -7.91
N GLN A 171 2.18 17.00 -7.14
CA GLN A 171 1.09 17.84 -6.65
C GLN A 171 0.98 17.71 -5.14
N TYR A 172 0.48 18.75 -4.48
CA TYR A 172 0.31 18.82 -3.03
C TYR A 172 -1.17 19.01 -2.70
N SER A 173 -1.64 18.43 -1.60
CA SER A 173 -3.02 18.61 -1.14
C SER A 173 -3.15 18.31 0.36
N PHE A 174 -4.32 18.62 0.91
CA PHE A 174 -4.64 18.36 2.31
C PHE A 174 -6.06 17.82 2.46
N ALA A 175 -6.29 17.04 3.51
CA ALA A 175 -7.60 16.49 3.86
C ALA A 175 -7.84 16.56 5.37
N SER A 176 -9.05 16.93 5.78
CA SER A 176 -9.46 16.94 7.19
C SER A 176 -10.23 15.66 7.54
N ASN A 177 -9.95 15.09 8.71
CA ASN A 177 -10.68 13.93 9.23
C ASN A 177 -12.16 14.25 9.54
N LEU A 178 -12.52 15.52 9.72
CA LEU A 178 -13.90 15.96 9.93
C LEU A 178 -14.68 16.14 8.61
N GLU A 179 -13.98 16.32 7.49
CA GLU A 179 -14.61 16.53 6.18
C GLU A 179 -14.74 15.23 5.36
N TYR A 180 -13.90 14.22 5.61
CA TYR A 180 -13.76 13.06 4.72
C TYR A 180 -14.13 11.69 5.33
N PHE A 181 -14.37 11.57 6.64
CA PHE A 181 -14.75 10.29 7.26
C PHE A 181 -16.26 9.97 7.30
N ASP A 182 -17.11 10.75 6.62
CA ASP A 182 -18.49 10.35 6.28
C ASP A 182 -18.53 9.31 5.13
N LEU A 183 -17.54 8.41 5.06
CA LEU A 183 -17.46 7.27 4.13
C LEU A 183 -18.18 6.03 4.67
N ILE A 184 -18.88 6.12 5.81
CA ILE A 184 -19.92 5.14 6.15
C ILE A 184 -21.19 5.61 5.44
N PRO A 185 -21.69 4.92 4.41
CA PRO A 185 -22.91 5.35 3.73
C PRO A 185 -24.08 5.19 4.68
N HIS A 186 -24.42 6.26 5.40
CA HIS A 186 -25.67 6.35 6.12
C HIS A 186 -26.77 6.63 5.07
N PRO A 187 -27.78 5.74 4.90
CA PRO A 187 -28.75 5.82 3.81
C PRO A 187 -29.64 7.07 3.82
N ASP A 188 -29.55 7.92 4.85
CA ASP A 188 -30.35 9.13 5.03
C ASP A 188 -29.57 10.45 4.86
N LEU A 189 -28.25 10.40 4.62
CA LEU A 189 -27.46 11.60 4.33
C LEU A 189 -27.52 11.90 2.83
N LYS A 190 -28.40 12.83 2.44
CA LYS A 190 -28.28 13.47 1.13
C LYS A 190 -26.89 14.09 1.05
N PRO A 191 -26.11 13.84 -0.02
CA PRO A 191 -24.81 14.49 -0.20
C PRO A 191 -25.06 16.00 -0.15
N SER A 192 -24.52 16.65 0.88
CA SER A 192 -24.53 18.10 0.94
C SER A 192 -23.85 18.62 -0.32
N ALA A 193 -24.46 19.61 -0.95
CA ALA A 193 -24.04 20.23 -2.20
C ALA A 193 -22.76 21.09 -2.05
N THR A 194 -21.76 20.56 -1.36
CA THR A 194 -20.38 21.04 -1.29
C THR A 194 -19.51 19.92 -1.83
N GLU A 195 -19.54 19.75 -3.15
CA GLU A 195 -18.44 19.12 -3.90
C GLU A 195 -17.22 20.03 -3.81
N ASP A 196 -16.62 20.17 -2.62
CA ASP A 196 -15.24 20.66 -2.55
C ASP A 196 -14.35 19.50 -2.99
N LYS A 197 -14.21 19.38 -4.32
CA LYS A 197 -13.15 18.56 -4.92
C LYS A 197 -11.85 18.89 -4.20
N LEU A 198 -11.15 17.85 -3.74
CA LEU A 198 -9.79 17.97 -3.22
C LEU A 198 -9.00 18.93 -4.11
N SER A 199 -8.49 20.01 -3.50
CA SER A 199 -7.73 21.03 -4.20
C SER A 199 -6.29 20.56 -4.32
N PHE A 200 -5.77 20.53 -5.54
CA PHE A 200 -4.37 20.17 -5.82
C PHE A 200 -3.57 21.43 -6.13
N PHE A 201 -2.34 21.47 -5.61
CA PHE A 201 -1.42 22.62 -5.72
C PHE A 201 -0.10 22.17 -6.33
N ASP A 202 0.56 23.04 -7.08
CA ASP A 202 1.83 22.73 -7.76
C ASP A 202 3.04 22.86 -6.81
N SER A 203 2.85 23.50 -5.65
CA SER A 203 3.88 23.60 -4.61
C SER A 203 3.32 23.44 -3.18
N PHE A 204 4.18 23.00 -2.28
CA PHE A 204 3.87 22.89 -0.85
C PHE A 204 3.51 24.25 -0.23
N ASP A 205 4.18 25.33 -0.65
CA ASP A 205 3.94 26.67 -0.12
C ASP A 205 2.56 27.22 -0.54
N GLU A 206 2.14 26.98 -1.78
CA GLU A 206 0.80 27.35 -2.27
C GLU A 206 -0.30 26.60 -1.51
N MET A 207 -0.10 25.30 -1.28
CA MET A 207 -1.02 24.49 -0.48
C MET A 207 -1.16 25.05 0.93
N LEU A 208 -0.05 25.38 1.59
CA LEU A 208 -0.06 25.92 2.95
C LEU A 208 -0.71 27.30 3.01
N ALA A 209 -0.43 28.19 2.06
CA ALA A 209 -1.08 29.49 1.99
C ALA A 209 -2.60 29.34 1.81
N SER A 210 -3.05 28.40 0.96
CA SER A 210 -4.47 28.10 0.81
C SER A 210 -5.08 27.53 2.08
N LEU A 211 -4.38 26.61 2.76
CA LEU A 211 -4.82 26.02 4.01
C LEU A 211 -4.97 27.09 5.10
N PHE A 212 -3.96 27.91 5.34
CA PHE A 212 -3.98 28.97 6.36
C PHE A 212 -4.96 30.09 6.06
N HIS A 213 -5.40 30.23 4.81
CA HIS A 213 -6.51 31.11 4.47
C HIS A 213 -7.88 30.53 4.88
N ARG A 214 -8.00 29.20 4.95
CA ARG A 214 -9.22 28.48 5.31
C ARG A 214 -9.33 28.20 6.81
N ILE A 215 -8.20 27.96 7.49
CA ILE A 215 -8.17 27.56 8.90
C ILE A 215 -7.28 28.49 9.72
N ASP A 216 -7.62 28.66 10.99
CA ASP A 216 -6.68 29.21 11.98
C ASP A 216 -5.75 28.09 12.48
N ALA A 217 -4.57 28.02 11.86
CA ALA A 217 -3.56 27.02 12.20
C ALA A 217 -2.87 27.27 13.56
N SER A 218 -3.13 28.39 14.25
CA SER A 218 -2.47 28.72 15.51
C SER A 218 -2.80 27.75 16.66
N GLY A 219 -3.98 27.10 16.60
CA GLY A 219 -4.42 26.10 17.58
C GLY A 219 -3.96 24.68 17.29
N TYR A 220 -3.29 24.45 16.15
CA TYR A 220 -2.90 23.11 15.71
C TYR A 220 -1.51 22.75 16.19
N ARG A 221 -1.29 21.46 16.47
CA ARG A 221 0.02 20.86 16.68
C ARG A 221 0.42 20.12 15.42
N ILE A 222 1.62 20.38 14.90
CA ILE A 222 2.11 19.75 13.68
C ILE A 222 3.11 18.64 13.98
N THR A 223 2.97 17.52 13.29
CA THR A 223 3.93 16.41 13.28
C THR A 223 4.40 16.21 11.83
N PHE A 224 5.71 16.32 11.58
CA PHE A 224 6.29 16.11 10.24
C PHE A 224 6.79 14.69 10.07
N ASN A 225 6.41 14.06 8.96
CA ASN A 225 7.04 12.84 8.47
C ASN A 225 8.28 13.17 7.64
N ASP A 226 8.26 14.26 6.86
CA ASP A 226 9.44 14.83 6.21
C ASP A 226 9.93 16.12 6.89
N ARG A 227 11.05 16.00 7.62
CA ARG A 227 11.67 17.14 8.33
C ARG A 227 12.24 18.21 7.40
N ASN A 228 12.46 17.91 6.12
CA ASN A 228 12.98 18.92 5.18
C ASN A 228 11.95 20.01 4.87
N LEU A 229 10.66 19.69 5.02
CA LEU A 229 9.54 20.60 4.74
C LEU A 229 9.18 21.49 5.93
N GLU A 230 9.71 21.19 7.12
CA GLU A 230 9.46 21.93 8.35
C GLU A 230 9.83 23.41 8.22
N LYS A 231 10.97 23.71 7.57
CA LYS A 231 11.42 25.09 7.34
C LYS A 231 10.47 25.86 6.44
N SER A 232 10.01 25.26 5.35
CA SER A 232 9.05 25.88 4.43
C SER A 232 7.72 26.13 5.13
N PHE A 233 7.26 25.18 5.95
CA PHE A 233 6.05 25.35 6.75
C PHE A 233 6.13 26.57 7.66
N TYR A 234 7.15 26.66 8.52
CA TYR A 234 7.26 27.79 9.44
C TYR A 234 7.51 29.12 8.72
N HIS A 235 8.15 29.09 7.55
CA HIS A 235 8.32 30.29 6.73
C HIS A 235 6.97 30.81 6.21
N VAL A 236 6.13 29.95 5.63
CA VAL A 236 4.79 30.33 5.16
C VAL A 236 3.89 30.73 6.33
N PHE A 237 3.89 29.94 7.40
CA PHE A 237 3.14 30.21 8.63
C PHE A 237 3.49 31.57 9.24
N ALA A 238 4.78 31.93 9.27
CA ALA A 238 5.25 33.22 9.78
C ALA A 238 4.83 34.42 8.94
N ASN A 239 4.71 34.24 7.62
CA ASN A 239 4.32 35.30 6.69
C ASN A 239 2.81 35.56 6.74
N GLU A 240 2.00 34.53 6.93
CA GLU A 240 0.53 34.64 7.02
C GLU A 240 0.06 35.09 8.41
N LEU A 241 0.62 34.53 9.48
CA LEU A 241 0.29 34.90 10.86
C LEU A 241 1.31 35.92 11.36
N LYS A 242 1.01 37.21 11.14
CA LYS A 242 1.79 38.37 11.60
C LYS A 242 2.35 38.16 13.02
N THR A 243 3.58 37.65 13.06
CA THR A 243 4.62 37.69 14.11
C THR A 243 4.35 37.24 15.56
N GLU A 244 3.14 37.03 16.08
CA GLU A 244 2.99 36.84 17.54
C GLU A 244 3.05 35.40 18.09
N ASN A 245 3.00 34.34 17.27
CA ASN A 245 2.87 32.98 17.81
C ASN A 245 3.84 31.91 17.30
N ILE A 246 4.86 32.27 16.51
CA ILE A 246 5.80 31.31 15.92
C ILE A 246 6.66 30.62 17.01
N ILE A 247 7.16 31.38 17.99
CA ILE A 247 8.01 30.83 19.05
C ILE A 247 7.21 29.93 20.00
N GLN A 248 6.00 30.32 20.37
CA GLN A 248 5.13 29.49 21.23
C GLN A 248 4.76 28.18 20.52
N HIS A 249 4.38 28.26 19.25
CA HIS A 249 4.05 27.08 18.45
C HIS A 249 5.26 26.15 18.25
N TRP A 250 6.45 26.71 18.01
CA TRP A 250 7.68 25.93 17.89
C TRP A 250 8.03 25.22 19.21
N LEU A 251 7.90 25.90 20.35
CA LEU A 251 8.13 25.33 21.68
C LEU A 251 7.12 24.22 22.04
N THR A 252 5.85 24.35 21.67
CA THR A 252 4.86 23.28 21.87
C THR A 252 5.13 22.04 21.02
N THR A 253 5.71 22.20 19.83
CA THR A 253 6.09 21.08 18.97
C THR A 253 7.38 20.40 19.44
N TYR A 254 8.36 21.17 19.92
CA TYR A 254 9.68 20.65 20.34
C TYR A 254 9.73 20.08 21.76
N SER A 255 8.79 20.43 22.65
CA SER A 255 8.84 19.99 24.06
C SER A 255 8.42 18.53 24.31
N LEU A 256 8.16 17.75 23.26
CA LEU A 256 7.78 16.34 23.32
C LEU A 256 8.75 15.39 22.58
N ASN A 257 9.92 15.87 22.14
CA ASN A 257 11.05 15.03 21.72
C ASN A 257 12.08 14.87 22.83
#